data_AF-A0A7V2X6J6-F1
#
_entry.id   AF-A0A7V2X6J6-F1
#
_cell.length_a   1.000
_cell.length_b   1.000
_cell.length_c   1.000
_cell.angle_alpha   90.00
_cell.angle_beta   90.00
_cell.angle_gamma   90.00
#
_symmetry.space_group_name_H-M   'P 1'
#
loop_
_entity.id
_entity.type
_entity.pdbx_description
1 polymer ?
#
loop_
_entity_poly.entity_id
_entity_poly.type
_entity_poly.pdbx_seq_one_letter_code
_entity_poly.pdbx_strand_id
1 'polypeptide(L)'
;MLSGMSDPLGRFSLRARYIPEQLAFIKTGYTRHVLSLAEFHDTIRLRVPTVPRLWPIPAVEGVYLAEKGRYRTLDSARPTHYVVPDTGTASGLSVLPAMVLTESPLHGEIPSVWDPRGNSFLVGVRMPLGETRLWRLQRVMAASADSLAQRKRAGVKNARGGEAPAKKEDESLLQPAWLPESRVPVDLRPVDEPDNNLFVIIPREALTPGVYAVDWGSLLDTGVLEQRVFLFAVADPQTGAIPEPEKTEEELKREELREQQRQQRRKEMDKATNEGMG
;
A
#
# COMPACT_ATOMS: atom_id res chain seq x y z
N MET A 1 28.13 21.51 32.25
CA MET A 1 26.77 22.08 32.44
C MET A 1 26.28 22.50 31.08
N LEU A 2 25.21 21.86 30.61
CA LEU A 2 24.51 22.19 29.36
C LEU A 2 23.30 23.04 29.76
N SER A 3 23.15 24.24 29.22
CA SER A 3 21.92 25.01 29.39
C SER A 3 21.37 25.40 28.03
N GLY A 4 20.13 24.98 27.78
CA GLY A 4 19.34 25.38 26.62
C GLY A 4 18.35 26.45 27.03
N MET A 5 18.25 27.54 26.26
CA MET A 5 17.17 28.52 26.39
C MET A 5 16.50 28.69 25.04
N SER A 6 15.16 28.67 25.03
CA SER A 6 14.35 29.12 23.89
C SER A 6 13.91 30.55 24.13
N ASP A 7 14.10 31.44 23.16
CA ASP A 7 13.51 32.78 23.21
C ASP A 7 12.02 32.76 22.77
N PRO A 8 11.26 33.85 22.97
CA PRO A 8 9.85 33.94 22.56
C PRO A 8 9.60 33.77 21.05
N LEU A 9 10.66 33.83 20.23
CA LEU A 9 10.61 33.62 18.78
C LEU A 9 10.96 32.17 18.40
N GLY A 10 11.12 31.28 19.39
CA GLY A 10 11.44 29.87 19.18
C GLY A 10 12.90 29.63 18.79
N ARG A 11 13.81 30.58 19.01
CA ARG A 11 15.24 30.39 18.75
C ARG A 11 15.91 29.73 19.93
N PHE A 12 16.66 28.66 19.65
CA PHE A 12 17.37 27.91 20.68
C PHE A 12 18.82 28.40 20.76
N SER A 13 19.24 28.71 21.98
CA SER A 13 20.64 28.99 22.30
C SER A 13 21.16 27.92 23.26
N LEU A 14 22.25 27.28 22.88
CA LEU A 14 22.95 26.29 23.68
C LEU A 14 24.20 26.94 24.28
N ARG A 15 24.39 26.81 25.60
CA ARG A 15 25.68 27.09 26.23
C ARG A 15 26.22 25.80 26.82
N ALA A 16 27.43 25.42 26.41
CA ALA A 16 28.04 24.16 26.81
C ALA A 16 29.56 24.35 27.01
N ARG A 17 30.16 23.59 27.94
CA ARG A 17 31.62 23.54 28.11
C ARG A 17 32.32 22.69 27.03
N TYR A 18 31.57 21.79 26.42
CA TYR A 18 31.95 20.95 25.29
C TYR A 18 30.78 20.96 24.32
N ILE A 19 31.05 21.01 23.02
CA ILE A 19 30.00 21.06 22.00
C ILE A 19 29.63 19.65 21.61
N PRO A 20 28.38 19.22 21.83
CA PRO A 20 27.97 17.91 21.38
C PRO A 20 27.95 17.87 19.86
N GLU A 21 28.27 16.72 19.26
CA GLU A 21 28.21 16.55 17.81
C GLU A 21 26.79 16.70 17.27
N GLN A 22 25.77 16.43 18.11
CA GLN A 22 24.37 16.45 17.73
C GLN A 22 23.45 16.98 18.84
N LEU A 23 22.34 17.60 18.46
CA LEU A 23 21.22 17.97 19.35
C LEU A 23 19.94 17.25 18.94
N ALA A 24 19.33 16.54 19.88
CA ALA A 24 18.03 15.89 19.68
C ALA A 24 16.90 16.74 20.26
N PHE A 25 15.86 16.97 19.45
CA PHE A 25 14.60 17.59 19.84
C PHE A 25 13.53 16.50 19.92
N ILE A 26 12.92 16.34 21.10
CA ILE A 26 11.96 15.28 21.40
C ILE A 26 10.74 15.92 22.06
N LYS A 27 9.55 15.52 21.62
CA LYS A 27 8.28 15.88 22.24
C LYS A 27 7.30 14.73 22.02
N THR A 28 6.66 14.27 23.09
CA THR A 28 5.65 13.22 23.02
C THR A 28 4.59 13.52 21.97
N GLY A 29 4.27 12.53 21.14
CA GLY A 29 3.32 12.68 20.04
C GLY A 29 3.91 13.33 18.78
N TYR A 30 5.22 13.58 18.73
CA TYR A 30 5.91 14.12 17.56
C TYR A 30 7.14 13.29 17.20
N THR A 31 7.53 13.32 15.92
CA THR A 31 8.78 12.73 15.46
C THR A 31 9.98 13.39 16.11
N ARG A 32 11.00 12.58 16.41
CA ARG A 32 12.29 13.09 16.88
C ARG A 32 12.97 13.84 15.75
N HIS A 33 13.63 14.95 16.06
CA HIS A 33 14.54 15.61 15.13
C HIS A 33 15.96 15.67 15.70
N VAL A 34 16.96 15.36 14.89
CA VAL A 34 18.38 15.42 15.28
C VAL A 34 19.13 16.40 14.37
N LEU A 35 19.70 17.43 14.99
CA LEU A 35 20.51 18.43 14.33
C LEU A 35 22.00 18.12 14.52
N SER A 36 22.76 18.00 13.43
CA SER A 36 24.22 17.91 13.47
C SER A 36 24.85 19.28 13.73
N LEU A 37 25.83 19.34 14.62
CA LEU A 37 26.55 20.56 15.02
C LEU A 37 28.01 20.60 14.57
N ALA A 38 28.38 19.76 13.60
CA ALA A 38 29.76 19.60 13.13
C ALA A 38 30.45 20.89 12.64
N GLU A 39 29.69 21.95 12.34
CA GLU A 39 30.25 23.23 11.86
C GLU A 39 30.63 24.19 13.00
N PHE A 40 30.34 23.87 14.26
CA PHE A 40 30.37 24.85 15.35
C PHE A 40 31.33 24.53 16.49
N HIS A 41 32.27 23.58 16.30
CA HIS A 41 33.11 22.96 17.34
C HIS A 41 33.86 23.91 18.31
N ASP A 42 34.09 25.17 17.95
CA ASP A 42 34.84 26.14 18.78
C ASP A 42 33.95 27.15 19.55
N THR A 43 32.63 27.09 19.40
CA THR A 43 31.73 28.11 19.99
C THR A 43 31.04 27.65 21.28
N ILE A 44 31.47 28.15 22.44
CA ILE A 44 30.85 27.88 23.75
C ILE A 44 29.35 28.27 23.81
N ARG A 45 28.92 29.20 22.93
CA ARG A 45 27.54 29.65 22.79
C ARG A 45 27.05 29.45 21.36
N LEU A 46 26.28 28.39 21.14
CA LEU A 46 25.76 28.05 19.83
C LEU A 46 24.34 28.59 19.68
N ARG A 47 24.12 29.44 18.69
CA ARG A 47 22.77 29.80 18.25
C ARG A 47 22.37 28.79 17.19
N VAL A 48 21.32 28.01 17.47
CA VAL A 48 20.82 27.02 16.52
C VAL A 48 20.12 27.78 15.38
N PRO A 49 20.65 27.76 14.14
CA PRO A 49 20.20 28.65 13.07
C PRO A 49 18.80 28.29 12.58
N THR A 50 18.45 27.01 12.59
CA THR A 50 17.10 26.53 12.29
C THR A 50 16.84 25.30 13.14
N VAL A 51 15.82 25.37 14.01
CA VAL A 51 15.25 24.18 14.61
C VAL A 51 14.16 23.69 13.67
N PRO A 52 14.39 22.59 12.94
CA PRO A 52 13.34 22.01 12.12
C PRO A 52 12.20 21.54 13.01
N ARG A 53 11.00 21.68 12.46
CA ARG A 53 9.76 21.51 13.21
C ARG A 53 9.53 20.02 13.44
N LEU A 54 9.22 19.66 14.68
CA LEU A 54 8.75 18.32 15.00
C LEU A 54 7.42 18.06 14.27
N TRP A 55 7.24 16.85 13.76
CA TRP A 55 6.04 16.47 13.00
C TRP A 55 5.10 15.64 13.85
N PRO A 56 3.80 15.94 13.89
CA PRO A 56 2.88 15.17 14.71
C PRO A 56 2.78 13.74 14.21
N ILE A 57 2.74 12.77 15.12
CA ILE A 57 2.47 11.36 14.77
C ILE A 57 0.99 11.25 14.36
N PRO A 58 0.65 10.52 13.28
CA PRO A 58 -0.75 10.30 12.92
C PRO A 58 -1.55 9.70 14.10
N ALA A 59 -2.79 10.16 14.26
CA ALA A 59 -3.63 9.76 15.40
C ALA A 59 -4.15 8.32 15.28
N VAL A 60 -4.32 7.84 14.06
CA VAL A 60 -4.93 6.55 13.72
C VAL A 60 -3.84 5.54 13.34
N GLU A 61 -4.05 4.28 13.72
CA GLU A 61 -3.20 3.17 13.32
C GLU A 61 -3.36 2.86 11.82
N GLY A 62 -2.22 2.66 11.16
CA GLY A 62 -2.18 2.26 9.75
C GLY A 62 -0.88 2.64 9.08
N VAL A 63 -0.85 2.52 7.76
CA VAL A 63 0.30 2.86 6.91
C VAL A 63 0.02 4.16 6.17
N TYR A 64 1.03 5.01 6.10
CA TYR A 64 0.98 6.34 5.50
C TYR A 64 2.17 6.55 4.57
N LEU A 65 1.95 7.33 3.52
CA LEU A 65 3.01 7.98 2.77
C LEU A 65 3.34 9.31 3.46
N ALA A 66 4.58 9.46 3.89
CA ALA A 66 5.12 10.69 4.45
C ALA A 66 5.85 11.45 3.34
N GLU A 67 5.29 12.58 2.90
CA GLU A 67 5.85 13.42 1.83
C GLU A 67 5.39 14.88 1.95
N LYS A 68 6.19 15.82 1.44
CA LYS A 68 5.88 17.26 1.42
C LYS A 68 5.42 17.80 2.79
N GLY A 69 5.95 17.23 3.87
CA GLY A 69 5.61 17.59 5.25
C GLY A 69 4.22 17.12 5.72
N ARG A 70 3.64 16.09 5.12
CA ARG A 70 2.31 15.56 5.47
C ARG A 70 2.31 14.04 5.46
N TYR A 71 1.38 13.46 6.22
CA TYR A 71 1.05 12.04 6.14
C TYR A 71 -0.21 11.87 5.30
N ARG A 72 -0.14 11.02 4.28
CA ARG A 72 -1.28 10.61 3.47
C ARG A 72 -1.55 9.14 3.75
N THR A 73 -2.74 8.82 4.24
CA THR A 73 -3.13 7.44 4.54
C THR A 73 -3.16 6.61 3.26
N LEU A 74 -2.59 5.40 3.30
CA LEU A 74 -2.76 4.42 2.23
C LEU A 74 -4.19 3.88 2.21
N ASP A 75 -4.63 3.39 1.06
CA ASP A 75 -5.92 2.72 0.96
C ASP A 75 -5.89 1.44 1.79
N SER A 76 -6.95 1.18 2.56
CA SER A 76 -7.05 -0.03 3.35
C SER A 76 -8.21 -0.90 2.88
N ALA A 77 -8.00 -2.21 2.78
CA ALA A 77 -9.03 -3.17 2.44
C ALA A 77 -8.93 -4.44 3.29
N ARG A 78 -10.02 -5.18 3.38
CA ARG A 78 -10.04 -6.49 4.04
C ARG A 78 -9.90 -7.58 2.98
N PRO A 79 -8.98 -8.55 3.16
CA PRO A 79 -8.84 -9.66 2.25
C PRO A 79 -10.06 -10.57 2.34
N THR A 80 -10.37 -11.20 1.22
CA THR A 80 -11.38 -12.25 1.10
C THR A 80 -10.75 -13.50 0.51
N HIS A 81 -11.39 -14.65 0.70
CA HIS A 81 -10.92 -15.90 0.09
C HIS A 81 -11.39 -16.02 -1.36
N TYR A 82 -10.46 -16.42 -2.20
CA TYR A 82 -10.63 -16.67 -3.62
C TYR A 82 -10.31 -18.12 -3.92
N VAL A 83 -11.07 -18.71 -4.84
CA VAL A 83 -10.76 -19.98 -5.50
C VAL A 83 -10.10 -19.64 -6.83
N VAL A 84 -8.82 -19.97 -6.94
CA VAL A 84 -7.98 -19.78 -8.12
C VAL A 84 -7.95 -21.09 -8.91
N PRO A 85 -8.26 -21.06 -10.22
CA PRO A 85 -8.10 -22.23 -11.09
C PRO A 85 -6.71 -22.86 -10.94
N ASP A 86 -6.65 -24.18 -10.85
CA ASP A 86 -5.42 -25.00 -10.78
C ASP A 86 -4.48 -24.76 -9.58
N THR A 87 -4.73 -23.73 -8.76
CA THR A 87 -3.88 -23.33 -7.62
C THR A 87 -4.55 -23.59 -6.27
N GLY A 88 -5.89 -23.57 -6.23
CA GLY A 88 -6.66 -23.79 -5.01
C GLY A 88 -7.15 -22.49 -4.35
N THR A 89 -7.26 -22.46 -3.03
CA THR A 89 -7.79 -21.31 -2.29
C THR A 89 -6.69 -20.38 -1.81
N ALA A 90 -6.86 -19.07 -1.99
CA ALA A 90 -5.92 -18.04 -1.54
C ALA A 90 -6.67 -16.81 -1.00
N SER A 91 -6.03 -16.09 -0.07
CA SER A 91 -6.54 -14.81 0.43
C SER A 91 -6.00 -13.66 -0.42
N GLY A 92 -6.87 -12.70 -0.75
CA GLY A 92 -6.46 -11.53 -1.52
C GLY A 92 -7.55 -10.48 -1.62
N LEU A 93 -7.43 -9.58 -2.60
CA LEU A 93 -8.14 -8.31 -2.62
C LEU A 93 -8.81 -8.06 -3.97
N SER A 94 -10.02 -7.49 -3.98
CA SER A 94 -10.71 -7.09 -5.22
C SER A 94 -10.43 -5.65 -5.64
N VAL A 95 -9.74 -4.87 -4.80
CA VAL A 95 -9.59 -3.42 -4.98
C VAL A 95 -8.24 -3.06 -5.57
N LEU A 96 -8.23 -2.03 -6.41
CA LEU A 96 -7.02 -1.36 -6.88
C LEU A 96 -6.67 -0.22 -5.90
N PRO A 97 -5.39 0.00 -5.55
CA PRO A 97 -5.00 1.22 -4.84
C PRO A 97 -5.27 2.47 -5.67
N ALA A 98 -5.86 3.49 -5.05
CA ALA A 98 -5.94 4.85 -5.56
C ALA A 98 -4.61 5.60 -5.37
N MET A 99 -3.81 5.23 -4.36
CA MET A 99 -2.49 5.80 -4.15
C MET A 99 -1.45 5.22 -5.13
N VAL A 100 -1.00 6.07 -6.06
CA VAL A 100 0.06 5.76 -7.02
C VAL A 100 1.29 6.61 -6.73
N LEU A 101 2.42 5.94 -6.52
CA LEU A 101 3.72 6.54 -6.30
C LEU A 101 4.46 6.62 -7.63
N THR A 102 4.92 7.80 -8.02
CA THR A 102 5.67 8.01 -9.27
C THR A 102 7.09 7.46 -9.20
N GLU A 103 7.61 7.28 -7.99
CA GLU A 103 8.93 6.74 -7.71
C GLU A 103 8.82 5.76 -6.53
N SER A 104 9.76 4.82 -6.43
CA SER A 104 9.83 3.95 -5.26
C SER A 104 10.00 4.81 -4.01
N PRO A 105 9.16 4.63 -2.96
CA PRO A 105 9.40 5.27 -1.69
C PRO A 105 10.79 4.80 -1.22
N LEU A 106 11.65 5.74 -0.83
CA LEU A 106 13.05 5.48 -0.46
C LEU A 106 14.01 5.11 -1.61
N HIS A 107 13.83 5.68 -2.80
CA HIS A 107 14.86 5.59 -3.84
C HIS A 107 16.14 6.36 -3.41
N GLY A 108 17.28 5.66 -3.34
CA GLY A 108 18.60 6.26 -3.07
C GLY A 108 19.19 5.92 -1.70
N GLU A 109 20.13 6.76 -1.22
CA GLU A 109 20.76 6.58 0.08
C GLU A 109 19.76 6.80 1.22
N ILE A 110 19.77 5.90 2.20
CA ILE A 110 18.93 6.03 3.41
C ILE A 110 19.38 7.29 4.14
N PRO A 111 18.49 8.29 4.32
CA PRO A 111 18.87 9.52 4.97
C PRO A 111 19.21 9.26 6.44
N SER A 112 20.18 10.00 6.95
CA SER A 112 20.51 9.99 8.38
C SER A 112 19.37 10.56 9.25
N VAL A 113 18.52 11.41 8.67
CA VAL A 113 17.36 12.02 9.32
C VAL A 113 16.12 11.89 8.45
N TRP A 114 15.05 11.33 9.01
CA TRP A 114 13.75 11.22 8.36
C TRP A 114 12.98 12.54 8.46
N ASP A 115 12.89 13.29 7.37
CA ASP A 115 12.06 14.51 7.28
C ASP A 115 11.10 14.41 6.09
N PRO A 116 9.77 14.34 6.31
CA PRO A 116 8.80 14.30 5.22
C PRO A 116 8.81 15.56 4.32
N ARG A 117 9.47 16.67 4.70
CA ARG A 117 9.66 17.81 3.78
C ARG A 117 10.68 17.55 2.68
N GLY A 118 11.74 16.81 3.02
CA GLY A 118 12.86 16.53 2.11
C GLY A 118 12.75 15.16 1.45
N ASN A 119 12.11 14.21 2.13
CA ASN A 119 12.11 12.80 1.75
C ASN A 119 10.66 12.30 1.57
N SER A 120 10.48 11.33 0.66
CA SER A 120 9.23 10.58 0.51
C SER A 120 9.43 9.13 0.96
N PHE A 121 8.64 8.69 1.93
CA PHE A 121 8.82 7.37 2.53
C PHE A 121 7.52 6.80 3.12
N LEU A 122 7.45 5.47 3.18
CA LEU A 122 6.36 4.78 3.86
C LEU A 122 6.62 4.76 5.35
N VAL A 123 5.59 5.09 6.13
CA VAL A 123 5.60 4.98 7.58
C VAL A 123 4.41 4.19 8.07
N GLY A 124 4.61 3.52 9.18
CA GLY A 124 3.60 2.75 9.84
C GLY A 124 3.43 3.16 11.29
N VAL A 125 2.18 3.35 11.68
CA VAL A 125 1.80 3.85 13.00
C VAL A 125 1.23 2.71 13.82
N ARG A 126 1.79 2.48 15.01
CA ARG A 126 1.36 1.50 16.02
C ARG A 126 1.18 0.08 15.43
N MET A 127 2.12 -0.32 14.58
CA MET A 127 2.08 -1.62 13.89
C MET A 127 2.73 -2.74 14.71
N PRO A 128 2.28 -4.00 14.54
CA PRO A 128 2.97 -5.16 15.10
C PRO A 128 4.25 -5.46 14.29
N LEU A 129 5.40 -5.01 14.81
CA LEU A 129 6.70 -5.05 14.11
C LEU A 129 7.11 -6.45 13.61
N GLY A 130 6.94 -7.48 14.44
CA GLY A 130 7.35 -8.85 14.09
C GLY A 130 6.51 -9.50 12.99
N GLU A 131 5.31 -8.98 12.76
CA GLU A 131 4.34 -9.56 11.83
C GLU A 131 4.17 -8.74 10.55
N THR A 132 4.68 -7.50 10.54
CA THR A 132 4.58 -6.59 9.41
C THR A 132 5.31 -7.16 8.19
N ARG A 133 4.61 -7.26 7.07
CA ARG A 133 5.13 -7.76 5.80
C ARG A 133 4.76 -6.79 4.68
N LEU A 134 5.66 -6.65 3.72
CA LEU A 134 5.41 -6.01 2.44
C LEU A 134 5.32 -7.09 1.37
N TRP A 135 4.28 -7.04 0.56
CA TRP A 135 4.02 -7.98 -0.53
C TRP A 135 3.96 -7.23 -1.85
N ARG A 136 4.57 -7.83 -2.88
CA ARG A 136 4.19 -7.58 -4.26
C ARG A 136 2.93 -8.39 -4.55
N LEU A 137 1.96 -7.76 -5.20
CA LEU A 137 0.72 -8.42 -5.59
C LEU A 137 0.71 -8.71 -7.09
N GLN A 138 0.17 -9.85 -7.45
CA GLN A 138 -0.16 -10.23 -8.82
C GLN A 138 -1.68 -10.22 -9.01
N ARG A 139 -2.11 -9.84 -10.21
CA ARG A 139 -3.51 -9.95 -10.58
C ARG A 139 -3.76 -11.33 -11.18
N VAL A 140 -4.80 -12.00 -10.72
CA VAL A 140 -5.26 -13.29 -11.22
C VAL A 140 -6.76 -13.26 -11.43
N MET A 141 -7.26 -14.17 -12.26
CA MET A 141 -8.68 -14.43 -12.38
C MET A 141 -9.10 -15.49 -11.37
N ALA A 142 -9.98 -15.14 -10.44
CA ALA A 142 -10.41 -16.04 -9.38
C ALA A 142 -11.87 -15.81 -9.00
N ALA A 143 -12.53 -16.84 -8.48
CA ALA A 143 -13.91 -16.73 -8.00
C ALA A 143 -13.92 -16.49 -6.49
N SER A 144 -14.67 -15.49 -6.02
CA SER A 144 -14.83 -15.27 -4.57
C SER A 144 -15.55 -16.46 -3.93
N ALA A 145 -15.05 -16.92 -2.77
CA ALA A 145 -15.66 -17.99 -2.00
C ALA A 145 -17.12 -17.65 -1.61
N ASP A 146 -17.40 -16.38 -1.32
CA ASP A 146 -18.76 -15.91 -1.00
C ASP A 146 -19.69 -16.02 -2.20
N SER A 147 -19.24 -15.63 -3.40
CA SER A 147 -20.01 -15.74 -4.63
C SER A 147 -20.33 -17.20 -4.96
N LEU A 148 -19.36 -18.10 -4.76
CA LEU A 148 -19.56 -19.54 -4.92
C LEU A 148 -20.55 -20.10 -3.89
N ALA A 149 -20.46 -19.67 -2.62
CA ALA A 149 -21.38 -20.10 -1.55
C ALA A 149 -22.81 -19.61 -1.80
N GLN A 150 -22.98 -18.35 -2.22
CA GLN A 150 -24.28 -17.80 -2.59
C GLN A 150 -24.91 -18.58 -3.76
N ARG A 151 -24.13 -18.92 -4.78
CA ARG A 151 -24.62 -19.73 -5.90
C ARG A 151 -25.04 -21.13 -5.47
N LYS A 152 -24.25 -21.81 -4.63
CA LYS A 152 -24.62 -23.14 -4.09
C LYS A 152 -25.97 -23.07 -3.37
N ARG A 153 -26.21 -22.02 -2.56
CA ARG A 153 -27.51 -21.80 -1.88
C ARG A 153 -28.65 -21.52 -2.86
N ALA A 154 -28.39 -20.83 -3.98
CA ALA A 154 -29.38 -20.53 -5.01
C ALA A 154 -29.71 -21.75 -5.89
N GLY A 155 -28.70 -22.54 -6.29
CA GLY A 155 -28.85 -23.75 -7.11
C GLY A 155 -29.59 -24.88 -6.40
N VAL A 156 -29.45 -24.99 -5.06
CA VAL A 156 -30.23 -25.93 -4.25
C VAL A 156 -31.75 -25.65 -4.30
N LYS A 157 -32.18 -24.42 -4.62
CA LYS A 157 -33.60 -24.10 -4.82
C LYS A 157 -34.15 -24.47 -6.19
N ASN A 158 -33.29 -24.65 -7.20
CA ASN A 158 -33.69 -24.82 -8.60
C ASN A 158 -33.37 -26.21 -9.18
N ALA A 159 -32.89 -27.16 -8.37
CA ALA A 159 -32.59 -28.52 -8.82
C ALA A 159 -33.85 -29.39 -9.01
N ARG A 160 -34.64 -29.06 -10.04
CA ARG A 160 -35.48 -30.00 -10.78
C ARG A 160 -35.15 -29.85 -12.27
N GLY A 161 -34.22 -30.67 -12.74
CA GLY A 161 -34.01 -30.95 -14.16
C GLY A 161 -32.84 -30.20 -14.81
N GLY A 162 -31.88 -30.98 -15.30
CA GLY A 162 -30.89 -30.56 -16.30
C GLY A 162 -29.47 -30.41 -15.74
N GLU A 163 -28.66 -31.46 -15.92
CA GLU A 163 -27.20 -31.39 -15.80
C GLU A 163 -26.63 -30.48 -16.91
N ALA A 164 -26.39 -29.21 -16.59
CA ALA A 164 -25.45 -28.39 -17.35
C ALA A 164 -24.02 -28.68 -16.86
N PRO A 165 -23.00 -28.67 -17.74
CA PRO A 165 -21.64 -29.07 -17.37
C PRO A 165 -21.00 -28.01 -16.47
N ALA A 166 -20.76 -28.37 -15.21
CA ALA A 166 -20.25 -27.51 -14.14
C ALA A 166 -19.01 -26.64 -14.51
N LYS A 167 -18.16 -27.11 -15.43
CA LYS A 167 -16.90 -26.42 -15.82
C LYS A 167 -17.11 -25.07 -16.54
N LYS A 168 -18.00 -24.97 -17.53
CA LYS A 168 -18.23 -23.70 -18.26
C LYS A 168 -18.88 -22.63 -17.39
N GLU A 169 -19.60 -23.08 -16.37
CA GLU A 169 -20.38 -22.22 -15.49
C GLU A 169 -19.57 -21.61 -14.35
N ASP A 170 -18.54 -22.29 -13.85
CA ASP A 170 -17.64 -21.75 -12.82
C ASP A 170 -16.70 -20.68 -13.37
N GLU A 171 -16.30 -20.78 -14.64
CA GLU A 171 -15.53 -19.72 -15.29
C GLU A 171 -16.28 -18.38 -15.33
N SER A 172 -17.62 -18.37 -15.35
CA SER A 172 -18.42 -17.14 -15.42
C SER A 172 -18.32 -16.27 -14.16
N LEU A 173 -17.90 -16.87 -13.04
CA LEU A 173 -17.73 -16.22 -11.74
C LEU A 173 -16.31 -15.68 -11.51
N LEU A 174 -15.38 -15.97 -12.43
CA LEU A 174 -14.02 -15.46 -12.33
C LEU A 174 -14.03 -13.94 -12.46
N GLN A 175 -13.44 -13.29 -11.48
CA GLN A 175 -13.24 -11.85 -11.42
C GLN A 175 -11.76 -11.56 -11.14
N PRO A 176 -11.25 -10.40 -11.55
CA PRO A 176 -9.89 -10.01 -11.23
C PRO A 176 -9.72 -9.86 -9.72
N ALA A 177 -8.68 -10.47 -9.19
CA ALA A 177 -8.28 -10.40 -7.78
C ALA A 177 -6.76 -10.21 -7.68
N TRP A 178 -6.34 -9.48 -6.65
CA TRP A 178 -4.94 -9.25 -6.31
C TRP A 178 -4.52 -10.22 -5.21
N LEU A 179 -3.61 -11.13 -5.54
CA LEU A 179 -3.06 -12.11 -4.61
C LEU A 179 -1.59 -11.81 -4.31
N PRO A 180 -1.06 -12.23 -3.15
CA PRO A 180 0.38 -12.19 -2.90
C PRO A 180 1.14 -12.95 -3.99
N GLU A 181 2.13 -12.29 -4.58
CA GLU A 181 3.07 -12.90 -5.53
C GLU A 181 4.36 -13.27 -4.80
N SER A 182 4.98 -12.27 -4.19
CA SER A 182 6.25 -12.42 -3.51
C SER A 182 6.35 -11.48 -2.30
N ARG A 183 7.09 -11.92 -1.29
CA ARG A 183 7.41 -11.08 -0.12
C ARG A 183 8.58 -10.17 -0.47
N VAL A 184 8.44 -8.88 -0.20
CA VAL A 184 9.53 -7.90 -0.28
C VAL A 184 10.18 -7.79 1.10
N PRO A 185 11.49 -8.07 1.23
CA PRO A 185 12.20 -7.84 2.47
C PRO A 185 12.21 -6.36 2.86
N VAL A 186 11.85 -6.06 4.11
CA VAL A 186 11.84 -4.70 4.65
C VAL A 186 12.59 -4.63 5.98
N ASP A 187 13.24 -3.51 6.22
CA ASP A 187 13.74 -3.13 7.54
C ASP A 187 12.80 -2.07 8.14
N LEU A 188 12.52 -2.18 9.43
CA LEU A 188 11.67 -1.23 10.17
C LEU A 188 12.54 -0.40 11.10
N ARG A 189 12.47 0.94 10.98
CA ARG A 189 13.25 1.85 11.84
C ARG A 189 12.35 2.84 12.57
N PRO A 190 12.44 2.98 13.91
CA PRO A 190 11.65 3.95 14.65
C PRO A 190 12.06 5.38 14.29
N VAL A 191 11.10 6.29 14.25
CA VAL A 191 11.35 7.73 13.99
C VAL A 191 10.85 8.64 15.11
N ASP A 192 10.16 8.09 16.09
CA ASP A 192 9.57 8.79 17.23
C ASP A 192 10.09 8.26 18.57
N GLU A 193 11.36 7.84 18.63
CA GLU A 193 11.98 7.45 19.88
C GLU A 193 11.81 8.55 20.96
N PRO A 194 11.52 8.17 22.22
CA PRO A 194 11.46 6.80 22.74
C PRO A 194 10.10 6.12 22.59
N ASP A 195 9.09 6.82 22.09
CA ASP A 195 7.70 6.36 22.11
C ASP A 195 7.47 5.16 21.17
N ASN A 196 8.30 5.01 20.12
CA ASN A 196 8.31 3.86 19.22
C ASN A 196 6.92 3.49 18.68
N ASN A 197 6.14 4.49 18.30
CA ASN A 197 4.82 4.32 17.68
C ASN A 197 4.86 4.55 16.17
N LEU A 198 5.95 5.08 15.61
CA LEU A 198 6.08 5.39 14.19
C LEU A 198 7.35 4.76 13.63
N PHE A 199 7.20 3.93 12.62
CA PHE A 199 8.30 3.22 11.98
C PHE A 199 8.35 3.50 10.49
N VAL A 200 9.51 3.84 9.97
CA VAL A 200 9.74 3.85 8.51
C VAL A 200 9.82 2.40 8.04
N ILE A 201 9.11 2.10 6.96
CA ILE A 201 9.18 0.82 6.26
C ILE A 201 10.17 0.98 5.11
N ILE A 202 11.32 0.31 5.20
CA ILE A 202 12.44 0.43 4.26
C ILE A 202 12.56 -0.85 3.44
N PRO A 203 12.09 -0.87 2.18
CA PRO A 203 12.41 -1.96 1.27
C PRO A 203 13.93 -2.13 1.13
N ARG A 204 14.43 -3.36 1.19
CA ARG A 204 15.87 -3.62 1.01
C ARG A 204 16.36 -3.37 -0.41
N GLU A 205 15.45 -3.46 -1.36
CA GLU A 205 15.68 -3.22 -2.78
C GLU A 205 14.63 -2.23 -3.28
N ALA A 206 14.99 -1.46 -4.32
CA ALA A 206 14.04 -0.54 -4.94
C ALA A 206 12.82 -1.29 -5.46
N LEU A 207 11.63 -0.77 -5.18
CA LEU A 207 10.40 -1.38 -5.65
C LEU A 207 10.27 -1.17 -7.16
N THR A 208 10.12 -2.26 -7.90
CA THR A 208 9.79 -2.17 -9.32
C THR A 208 8.35 -1.69 -9.50
N PRO A 209 7.97 -1.19 -10.69
CA PRO A 209 6.58 -0.86 -10.99
C PRO A 209 5.62 -2.02 -10.71
N GLY A 210 4.46 -1.74 -10.11
CA GLY A 210 3.47 -2.75 -9.72
C GLY A 210 2.60 -2.37 -8.52
N VAL A 211 1.77 -3.32 -8.06
CA VAL A 211 0.86 -3.15 -6.90
C VAL A 211 1.44 -3.83 -5.68
N TYR A 212 1.37 -3.15 -4.54
CA TYR A 212 1.96 -3.59 -3.28
C TYR A 212 0.97 -3.50 -2.12
N ALA A 213 1.19 -4.35 -1.13
CA ALA A 213 0.41 -4.41 0.09
C ALA A 213 1.31 -4.51 1.32
N VAL A 214 1.03 -3.70 2.34
CA VAL A 214 1.54 -3.89 3.69
C VAL A 214 0.45 -4.54 4.54
N ASP A 215 0.79 -5.64 5.20
CA ASP A 215 -0.11 -6.34 6.11
C ASP A 215 0.63 -6.86 7.34
N TRP A 216 -0.14 -7.41 8.28
CA TRP A 216 0.38 -8.10 9.46
C TRP A 216 -0.23 -9.49 9.59
N GLY A 217 -0.24 -10.27 8.50
CA GLY A 217 -0.68 -11.67 8.50
C GLY A 217 -2.10 -11.91 8.00
N SER A 218 -2.80 -10.86 7.58
CA SER A 218 -4.15 -10.94 6.99
C SER A 218 -4.16 -11.66 5.64
N LEU A 219 -3.10 -11.51 4.83
CA LEU A 219 -2.98 -12.18 3.51
C LEU A 219 -2.56 -13.65 3.60
N LEU A 220 -2.01 -14.07 4.74
CA LEU A 220 -1.61 -15.46 4.99
C LEU A 220 -2.66 -16.26 5.76
N ASP A 221 -3.83 -15.66 6.03
CA ASP A 221 -4.91 -16.26 6.82
C ASP A 221 -4.44 -16.80 8.19
N THR A 222 -3.53 -16.09 8.83
CA THR A 222 -2.93 -16.52 10.10
C THR A 222 -3.84 -16.27 11.32
N GLY A 223 -5.12 -15.98 11.10
CA GLY A 223 -6.11 -15.76 12.18
C GLY A 223 -5.89 -14.48 12.99
N VAL A 224 -5.19 -13.49 12.43
CA VAL A 224 -4.84 -12.24 13.12
C VAL A 224 -6.08 -11.36 13.32
N LEU A 225 -6.16 -10.70 14.48
CA LEU A 225 -7.29 -9.84 14.86
C LEU A 225 -7.45 -8.62 13.94
N GLU A 226 -6.34 -8.04 13.48
CA GLU A 226 -6.35 -6.98 12.48
C GLU A 226 -6.27 -7.58 11.08
N GLN A 227 -7.30 -7.29 10.28
CA GLN A 227 -7.49 -7.86 8.95
C GLN A 227 -7.28 -6.83 7.84
N ARG A 228 -6.94 -5.58 8.16
CA ARG A 228 -6.68 -4.56 7.16
C ARG A 228 -5.32 -4.79 6.48
N VAL A 229 -5.36 -4.71 5.16
CA VAL A 229 -4.19 -4.62 4.28
C VAL A 229 -4.13 -3.20 3.73
N PHE A 230 -2.94 -2.60 3.69
CA PHE A 230 -2.72 -1.24 3.20
C PHE A 230 -2.05 -1.26 1.83
N LEU A 231 -2.65 -0.59 0.86
CA LEU A 231 -2.34 -0.74 -0.57
C LEU A 231 -1.73 0.52 -1.14
N PHE A 232 -0.81 0.33 -2.07
CA PHE A 232 -0.29 1.37 -2.94
C PHE A 232 0.22 0.76 -4.24
N ALA A 233 0.39 1.58 -5.27
CA ALA A 233 1.05 1.18 -6.50
C ALA A 233 2.31 2.02 -6.73
N VAL A 234 3.29 1.43 -7.41
CA VAL A 234 4.45 2.12 -7.96
C VAL A 234 4.26 2.19 -9.47
N ALA A 235 4.21 3.39 -10.02
CA ALA A 235 4.08 3.62 -11.45
C ALA A 235 5.37 3.27 -12.19
N ASP A 236 5.24 2.94 -13.46
CA ASP A 236 6.37 2.88 -14.37
C ASP A 236 6.92 4.30 -14.59
N PRO A 237 8.23 4.54 -14.37
CA PRO A 237 8.82 5.87 -14.51
C PRO A 237 8.79 6.41 -15.95
N GLN A 238 8.67 5.55 -16.98
CA GLN A 238 8.61 5.98 -18.38
C GLN A 238 7.20 6.34 -18.83
N THR A 239 6.18 5.59 -18.39
CA THR A 239 4.80 5.76 -18.87
C THR A 239 3.89 6.43 -17.83
N GLY A 240 4.30 6.50 -16.57
CA GLY A 240 3.48 6.96 -15.45
C GLY A 240 2.29 6.07 -15.13
N ALA A 241 2.15 4.93 -15.83
CA ALA A 241 1.07 3.99 -15.64
C ALA A 241 1.42 3.00 -14.52
N ILE A 242 0.41 2.57 -13.76
CA ILE A 242 0.54 1.31 -13.03
C ILE A 242 0.60 0.24 -14.12
N PRO A 243 1.61 -0.65 -14.14
CA PRO A 243 1.61 -1.76 -15.08
C PRO A 243 0.31 -2.53 -14.89
N GLU A 244 -0.60 -2.45 -15.85
CA GLU A 244 -1.65 -3.45 -15.94
C GLU A 244 -0.92 -4.75 -16.23
N PRO A 245 -1.07 -5.79 -15.40
CA PRO A 245 -0.49 -7.07 -15.72
C PRO A 245 -1.03 -7.49 -17.09
N GLU A 246 -0.15 -8.05 -17.92
CA GLU A 246 -0.51 -8.52 -19.24
C GLU A 246 -1.79 -9.36 -19.13
N LYS A 247 -2.84 -8.93 -19.83
CA LYS A 247 -4.07 -9.72 -19.93
C LYS A 247 -3.65 -11.10 -20.38
N THR A 248 -4.00 -12.12 -19.61
CA THR A 248 -3.68 -13.49 -20.00
C THR A 248 -4.31 -13.78 -21.37
N GLU A 249 -3.70 -14.65 -22.18
CA GLU A 249 -4.26 -15.00 -23.50
C GLU A 249 -5.72 -15.44 -23.41
N GLU A 250 -6.11 -16.09 -22.31
CA GLU A 250 -7.49 -16.46 -22.03
C GLU A 250 -8.40 -15.25 -21.78
N GLU A 251 -7.93 -14.20 -21.10
CA GLU A 251 -8.68 -12.95 -20.92
C GLU A 251 -8.86 -12.21 -22.24
N LEU A 252 -7.82 -12.13 -23.07
CA LEU A 252 -7.89 -11.53 -24.40
C LEU A 252 -8.93 -12.25 -25.29
N LYS A 253 -8.86 -13.59 -25.34
CA LYS A 253 -9.84 -14.41 -26.08
C LYS A 253 -11.26 -14.23 -25.54
N ARG A 254 -11.42 -14.06 -24.22
CA ARG A 254 -12.74 -13.82 -23.58
C ARG A 254 -13.32 -12.45 -23.90
N GLU A 255 -12.48 -11.43 -23.92
CA GLU A 255 -12.88 -10.07 -24.22
C GLU A 255 -13.30 -9.96 -25.69
N GLU A 256 -12.52 -10.55 -26.60
CA GLU A 256 -12.87 -10.68 -28.02
C GLU A 256 -14.20 -11.44 -28.22
N LEU A 257 -14.40 -12.56 -27.52
CA LEU A 257 -15.66 -13.32 -27.61
C LEU A 257 -16.86 -12.51 -27.13
N ARG A 258 -16.71 -11.76 -26.02
CA ARG A 258 -17.77 -10.87 -25.50
C ARG A 258 -18.08 -9.73 -26.46
N GLU A 259 -17.06 -9.19 -27.12
CA GLU A 259 -17.23 -8.11 -28.09
C GLU A 259 -17.91 -8.60 -29.37
N GLN A 260 -17.54 -9.78 -29.87
CA GLN A 260 -18.22 -10.45 -30.98
C GLN A 260 -19.70 -10.74 -30.66
N GLN A 261 -20.01 -11.22 -29.45
CA GLN A 261 -21.40 -11.45 -29.02
C GLN A 261 -22.20 -10.14 -28.93
N ARG A 262 -21.60 -9.04 -28.46
CA ARG A 262 -22.25 -7.72 -28.46
C ARG A 262 -22.54 -7.23 -29.89
N GLN A 263 -21.59 -7.42 -30.80
CA GLN A 263 -21.75 -7.04 -32.20
C GLN A 263 -22.82 -7.90 -32.89
N GLN A 264 -22.88 -9.21 -32.62
CA GLN A 264 -23.94 -10.08 -33.14
C GLN A 264 -25.32 -9.67 -32.63
N ARG A 265 -25.49 -9.43 -31.33
CA ARG A 265 -26.78 -8.96 -30.78
C ARG A 265 -27.21 -7.61 -31.35
N ARG A 266 -26.26 -6.70 -31.61
CA ARG A 266 -26.54 -5.43 -32.30
C ARG A 266 -27.08 -5.68 -33.72
N LYS A 267 -26.41 -6.53 -34.50
CA LYS A 267 -26.85 -6.88 -35.86
C LYS A 267 -28.21 -7.58 -35.88
N GLU A 268 -28.51 -8.43 -34.91
CA GLU A 268 -29.82 -9.10 -34.78
C GLU A 268 -30.94 -8.11 -34.45
N MET A 269 -30.70 -7.16 -33.54
CA MET A 269 -31.68 -6.09 -33.26
C MET A 269 -31.91 -5.16 -34.45
N ASP A 270 -30.86 -4.82 -35.18
CA ASP A 270 -30.95 -3.96 -36.39
C ASP A 270 -31.69 -4.69 -37.52
N LYS A 271 -31.55 -6.02 -37.62
CA LYS A 271 -32.30 -6.83 -38.58
C LYS A 271 -33.78 -6.95 -38.20
N ALA A 272 -34.08 -7.20 -36.93
CA ALA A 272 -35.45 -7.32 -36.43
C ALA A 272 -36.24 -6.01 -36.52
N THR A 273 -35.59 -4.86 -36.43
CA THR A 273 -36.24 -3.55 -36.61
C THR A 273 -36.48 -3.20 -38.09
N ASN A 274 -35.70 -3.75 -39.02
CA ASN A 274 -35.88 -3.51 -40.47
C ASN A 274 -36.94 -4.43 -41.12
N GLU A 275 -37.21 -5.61 -40.56
CA GLU A 275 -38.24 -6.55 -41.06
C GLU A 275 -39.67 -6.21 -40.58
N GLY A 276 -39.83 -5.22 -39.68
CA GLY A 276 -41.13 -4.80 -39.13
C GLY A 276 -41.79 -3.58 -39.79
N MET A 277 -41.19 -3.00 -40.84
CA MET A 277 -41.73 -1.86 -41.60
C MET A 277 -41.87 -2.15 -43.12
N GLY A 278 -42.09 -3.41 -43.48
CA GLY A 278 -42.38 -3.84 -44.86
C GLY A 278 -43.83 -4.26 -45.02
#